data_AF-A0A5E6YBQ2-F1
#
_entry.id   AF-A0A5E6YBQ2-F1
#
_cell.length_a   1.000
_cell.length_b   1.000
_cell.length_c   1.000
_cell.angle_alpha   90.00
_cell.angle_beta   90.00
_cell.angle_gamma   90.00
#
_symmetry.space_group_name_H-M   'P 1'
#
loop_
_entity.id
_entity.type
_entity.pdbx_description
1 polymer ?
#
loop_
_entity_poly.entity_id
_entity_poly.type
_entity_poly.pdbx_seq_one_letter_code
_entity_poly.pdbx_strand_id
1 'polypeptide(L)' 'MSNRVDVAVMIGSGVPKGLRATGQKACWVVLVNGEQRGTAFSSRMEAEECRAAWLAQLSASACAMQARAQRA' A
#
# COMPACT_ATOMS: atom_id res chain seq x y z
N MET A 1 4.92 13.04 -11.83
CA MET A 1 3.93 11.96 -11.60
C MET A 1 3.77 11.80 -10.11
N SER A 2 2.62 12.18 -9.55
CA SER A 2 2.35 12.06 -8.11
C SER A 2 1.95 10.63 -7.82
N ASN A 3 2.83 9.85 -7.19
CA ASN A 3 2.50 8.48 -6.81
C ASN A 3 1.41 8.51 -5.74
N ARG A 4 0.23 7.95 -6.04
CA ARG A 4 -0.92 7.96 -5.15
C ARG A 4 -0.93 6.64 -4.37
N VAL A 5 -0.93 6.73 -3.04
CA VAL A 5 -0.96 5.56 -2.14
C VAL A 5 -2.26 5.61 -1.34
N ASP A 6 -3.13 4.64 -1.59
CA ASP A 6 -4.48 4.55 -1.03
C ASP A 6 -4.62 3.24 -0.25
N VAL A 7 -5.38 3.25 0.85
CA VAL A 7 -5.74 2.03 1.59
C VAL A 7 -7.16 1.64 1.18
N ALA A 8 -7.33 0.44 0.67
CA ALA A 8 -8.63 -0.13 0.33
C ALA A 8 -8.99 -1.27 1.28
N VAL A 9 -10.30 -1.46 1.47
CA VAL A 9 -10.84 -2.60 2.22
C VAL A 9 -11.48 -3.58 1.25
N MET A 10 -11.11 -4.84 1.34
CA MET A 10 -11.82 -5.94 0.69
C MET A 10 -12.71 -6.64 1.71
N ILE A 11 -13.96 -6.88 1.33
CA ILE A 11 -14.97 -7.52 2.18
C ILE A 11 -15.53 -8.73 1.42
N GLY A 12 -15.76 -9.84 2.12
CA GLY A 12 -16.38 -11.03 1.55
C GLY A 12 -15.45 -11.86 0.67
N SER A 13 -15.83 -12.09 -0.60
CA SER A 13 -15.10 -12.99 -1.51
C SER A 13 -13.71 -12.49 -1.90
N GLY A 14 -13.47 -11.17 -1.80
CA GLY A 14 -12.15 -10.59 -2.01
C GLY A 14 -11.12 -10.99 -0.96
N VAL A 15 -11.55 -11.33 0.26
CA VAL A 15 -10.62 -11.65 1.36
C VAL A 15 -9.85 -12.95 1.03
N PRO A 16 -8.50 -12.95 1.19
CA PRO A 16 -7.68 -14.15 0.94
C PRO A 16 -8.14 -15.35 1.77
N LYS A 17 -8.02 -16.56 1.19
CA LYS A 17 -8.42 -17.82 1.84
C LYS A 17 -7.80 -18.00 3.23
N GLY A 18 -6.54 -17.58 3.42
CA GLY A 18 -5.86 -17.64 4.72
C GLY A 18 -6.58 -16.81 5.79
N LEU A 19 -6.88 -15.54 5.50
CA LEU A 19 -7.59 -14.65 6.43
C LEU A 19 -9.05 -15.10 6.66
N ARG A 20 -9.71 -15.60 5.62
CA ARG A 20 -11.07 -16.17 5.73
C ARG A 20 -11.11 -17.40 6.63
N ALA A 21 -10.10 -18.27 6.55
CA ALA A 21 -10.00 -19.45 7.41
C ALA A 21 -9.85 -19.08 8.90
N THR A 22 -9.24 -17.93 9.20
CA THR A 22 -9.15 -17.37 10.57
C THR A 22 -10.43 -16.65 11.01
N GLY A 23 -11.49 -16.63 10.18
CA GLY A 23 -12.77 -15.99 10.49
C GLY A 23 -12.83 -14.49 10.17
N GLN A 24 -11.83 -13.93 9.47
CA GLN A 24 -11.85 -12.52 9.09
C GLN A 24 -12.78 -12.27 7.90
N LYS A 25 -13.70 -11.32 8.08
CA LYS A 25 -14.72 -10.94 7.08
C LYS A 25 -14.30 -9.77 6.20
N ALA A 26 -13.26 -9.04 6.60
CA ALA A 26 -12.66 -7.93 5.89
C ALA A 26 -11.13 -7.98 5.99
N CYS A 27 -10.44 -7.47 4.97
CA CYS A 27 -9.00 -7.28 4.98
C CYS A 27 -8.63 -5.94 4.34
N TRP A 28 -7.51 -5.37 4.75
CA TRP A 28 -7.00 -4.10 4.22
C TRP A 28 -5.84 -4.34 3.28
N VAL A 29 -5.78 -3.56 2.20
CA VAL A 29 -4.72 -3.67 1.19
C VAL A 29 -4.25 -2.27 0.82
N VAL A 30 -2.96 -2.15 0.54
CA VAL A 30 -2.38 -0.90 0.05
C VAL A 30 -2.38 -0.92 -1.47
N LEU A 31 -2.94 0.13 -2.06
CA LEU A 31 -2.95 0.38 -3.49
C LEU A 31 -1.92 1.47 -3.78
N VAL A 32 -1.04 1.23 -4.75
CA VAL A 32 -0.11 2.23 -5.27
C VAL A 32 -0.48 2.46 -6.73
N ASN A 33 -0.87 3.69 -7.06
CA ASN A 33 -1.35 4.08 -8.40
C ASN A 33 -2.51 3.19 -8.91
N GLY A 34 -3.37 2.71 -8.01
CA GLY A 34 -4.50 1.84 -8.34
C GLY A 34 -4.15 0.35 -8.45
N GLU A 35 -2.87 -0.04 -8.36
CA GLU A 35 -2.46 -1.44 -8.29
C GLU A 35 -2.29 -1.91 -6.85
N GLN A 36 -2.76 -3.11 -6.54
CA GLN A 36 -2.50 -3.73 -5.25
C GLN A 36 -1.02 -4.06 -5.10
N ARG A 37 -0.39 -3.49 -4.06
CA ARG A 37 1.02 -3.71 -3.74
C ARG A 37 1.15 -4.14 -2.30
N GLY A 38 1.56 -5.39 -2.09
CA GLY A 38 1.83 -5.96 -0.78
C GLY A 38 0.84 -7.05 -0.37
N THR A 39 0.88 -7.40 0.92
CA THR A 39 0.04 -8.43 1.53
C THR A 39 -1.27 -7.83 2.03
N ALA A 40 -2.32 -8.66 2.12
CA ALA A 40 -3.54 -8.26 2.80
C ALA A 40 -3.34 -8.26 4.31
N PHE A 41 -3.68 -7.14 4.95
CA PHE A 41 -3.58 -6.92 6.38
C PHE A 41 -4.89 -7.27 7.08
N SER A 42 -4.74 -7.80 8.29
CA SER A 42 -5.86 -8.08 9.20
C SER A 42 -6.38 -6.84 9.92
N SER A 43 -5.56 -5.80 10.04
CA SER A 43 -5.94 -4.55 10.68
C SER A 43 -5.72 -3.36 9.76
N ARG A 44 -6.58 -2.35 9.90
CA ARG A 44 -6.41 -1.05 9.24
C ARG A 44 -5.11 -0.38 9.64
N MET A 45 -4.72 -0.50 10.90
CA MET A 45 -3.53 0.18 11.43
C MET A 45 -2.26 -0.29 10.72
N GLU A 46 -2.10 -1.61 10.56
CA GLU A 46 -0.97 -2.21 9.83
C GLU A 46 -0.93 -1.72 8.37
N ALA A 47 -2.10 -1.61 7.72
CA ALA A 47 -2.18 -1.10 6.36
C ALA A 47 -1.81 0.39 6.25
N GLU A 48 -2.18 1.20 7.23
CA GLU A 48 -1.81 2.63 7.29
C GLU A 48 -0.31 2.82 7.55
N GLU A 49 0.30 2.00 8.41
CA GLU A 49 1.75 2.01 8.62
C GLU A 49 2.50 1.64 7.32
N CYS A 50 2.04 0.61 6.62
CA CYS A 50 2.59 0.28 5.31
C CYS A 50 2.37 1.40 4.27
N ARG A 51 1.21 2.07 4.28
CA ARG A 51 0.97 3.24 3.43
C ARG A 51 1.96 4.36 3.73
N ALA A 52 2.22 4.66 4.99
CA ALA A 52 3.20 5.67 5.39
C ALA A 52 4.61 5.31 4.92
N ALA A 53 5.01 4.05 5.07
CA ALA A 53 6.30 3.55 4.56
C ALA A 53 6.42 3.67 3.03
N TRP A 54 5.35 3.36 2.28
CA TRP A 54 5.29 3.56 0.84
C TRP A 54 5.42 5.03 0.46
N LEU A 55 4.69 5.92 1.12
CA LEU A 55 4.79 7.36 0.89
C LEU A 55 6.20 7.89 1.15
N ALA A 56 6.87 7.41 2.21
CA ALA A 56 8.25 7.76 2.52
C ALA A 56 9.24 7.26 1.45
N GLN A 57 9.08 6.03 0.97
CA GLN A 57 9.95 5.49 -0.10
C GLN A 57 9.73 6.21 -1.44
N LEU A 58 8.48 6.53 -1.78
CA LEU A 58 8.14 7.21 -3.02
C LEU A 58 8.56 8.67 -3.01
N SER A 59 8.47 9.36 -1.86
CA SER A 59 8.98 10.71 -1.70
C SER A 59 10.52 10.75 -1.74
N ALA A 60 11.19 9.78 -1.09
CA ALA A 60 12.64 9.63 -1.15
C ALA A 60 13.12 9.34 -2.59
N SER A 61 12.41 8.48 -3.33
CA SER A 61 12.73 8.17 -4.73
C SER A 61 12.54 9.37 -5.65
N ALA A 62 11.48 10.17 -5.44
CA ALA A 62 11.26 11.40 -6.21
C ALA A 62 12.38 12.43 -5.97
N CYS A 63 12.79 12.60 -4.71
CA CYS A 63 13.89 13.48 -4.33
C CYS A 63 15.23 13.03 -4.95
N ALA A 64 15.52 11.72 -4.90
CA ALA A 64 16.75 11.15 -5.47
C ALA A 64 16.81 11.33 -7.00
N MET A 65 15.69 11.19 -7.71
CA MET A 65 15.62 11.39 -9.16
C MET A 65 15.86 12.86 -9.55
N GLN A 66 15.27 13.80 -8.81
CA GLN A 66 15.47 15.24 -9.04
C GLN A 66 16.91 15.69 -8.78
N ALA A 67 17.54 15.21 -7.71
CA ALA A 67 18.93 15.53 -7.39
C ALA A 67 19.92 15.00 -8.46
N ARG A 68 19.56 13.91 -9.15
CA ARG A 68 20.36 13.34 -10.24
C ARG A 68 20.15 14.08 -11.56
N ALA A 69 18.93 14.56 -11.83
CA ALA A 69 18.62 15.35 -13.02
C ALA A 69 19.21 16.78 -12.97
N GLN A 70 19.39 17.36 -11.78
CA GLN A 70 19.97 18.71 -11.60
C GLN A 70 21.50 18.75 -11.68
N ARG A 71 22.15 17.60 -11.84
CA ARG A 71 23.61 17.47 -11.95
C ARG A 71 24.08 17.09 -13.36
N ALA A 72 23.17 17.09 -14.34
CA ALA A 72 23.46 16.81 -15.75
C ALA A 72 23.50 18.10 -16.58
#